data_AF-A0A1W9N842-F1
#
_entry.id   AF-A0A1W9N842-F1
#
_cell.length_a   1.000
_cell.length_b   1.000
_cell.length_c   1.000
_cell.angle_alpha   90.00
_cell.angle_beta   90.00
_cell.angle_gamma   90.00
#
_symmetry.space_group_name_H-M   'P 1'
#
loop_
_entity.id
_entity.type
_entity.pdbx_description
1 polymer ?
#
loop_
_entity_poly.entity_id
_entity_poly.type
_entity_poly.pdbx_seq_one_letter_code
_entity_poly.pdbx_strand_id
1 'polypeptide(L)'
;MYLKKFRIRRIWLPSLLGRITTLLMANSLLTLYFYLMGNAQGFTDTTLIFLVNFEFWTLPLTAISGLFAAMAYLAAIPLSSKLHFASIAGSLFTAALSLALFLGLALLQAFMNGYTG
;
A
#
# COMPACT_ATOMS: atom_id res chain seq x y z
N MET A 1 -4.17 33.34 -17.73
CA MET A 1 -4.93 32.67 -16.64
C MET A 1 -4.77 31.13 -16.59
N TYR A 2 -4.06 30.48 -17.53
CA TYR A 2 -3.88 29.01 -17.57
C TYR A 2 -2.78 28.45 -16.65
N LEU A 3 -1.75 29.25 -16.34
CA LEU A 3 -0.60 28.81 -15.53
C LEU A 3 -0.95 28.52 -14.05
N LYS A 4 -1.91 29.27 -13.46
CA LYS A 4 -2.35 29.02 -12.08
C LYS A 4 -3.08 27.67 -11.93
N LYS A 5 -3.89 27.28 -12.92
CA LYS A 5 -4.69 26.04 -12.87
C LYS A 5 -3.82 24.78 -12.98
N PHE A 6 -2.76 24.83 -13.81
CA PHE A 6 -1.75 23.78 -13.90
C PHE A 6 -0.96 23.62 -12.61
N ARG A 7 -0.57 24.73 -11.98
CA ARG A 7 0.18 24.74 -10.72
C ARG A 7 -0.63 24.13 -9.57
N ILE A 8 -1.94 24.39 -9.49
CA ILE A 8 -2.82 23.78 -8.48
C ILE A 8 -2.98 22.26 -8.74
N ARG A 9 -3.24 21.83 -9.99
CA ARG A 9 -3.32 20.39 -10.31
C ARG A 9 -2.05 19.61 -9.96
N ARG A 10 -0.87 20.22 -10.17
CA ARG A 10 0.43 19.59 -9.87
C ARG A 10 0.71 19.40 -8.38
N ILE A 11 0.09 20.22 -7.51
CA ILE A 11 0.28 20.15 -6.04
C ILE A 11 -0.71 19.17 -5.40
N TRP A 12 -1.92 19.02 -5.96
CA TRP A 12 -2.95 18.16 -5.38
C TRP A 12 -2.73 16.67 -5.66
N LEU A 13 -2.23 16.31 -6.85
CA LEU A 13 -2.07 14.91 -7.28
C LEU A 13 -1.13 14.10 -6.34
N PRO A 14 0.06 14.60 -5.96
CA PRO A 14 0.96 13.86 -5.07
C PRO A 14 0.36 13.69 -3.68
N SER A 15 -0.33 14.73 -3.16
CA SER A 15 -0.97 14.71 -1.84
C SER A 15 -2.10 13.69 -1.77
N LEU A 16 -2.92 13.60 -2.83
CA LEU A 16 -4.05 12.68 -2.88
C LEU A 16 -3.56 11.23 -3.02
N LEU A 17 -2.58 10.98 -3.88
CA LEU A 17 -1.97 9.67 -4.04
C LEU A 17 -1.32 9.21 -2.73
N GLY A 18 -0.51 10.06 -2.08
CA GLY A 18 0.11 9.72 -0.79
C GLY A 18 -0.90 9.37 0.30
N ARG A 19 -2.05 10.08 0.37
CA ARG A 19 -3.14 9.76 1.30
C ARG A 19 -3.82 8.43 0.99
N ILE A 20 -4.02 8.11 -0.30
CA ILE A 20 -4.57 6.82 -0.70
C ILE A 20 -3.59 5.70 -0.33
N THR A 21 -2.29 5.89 -0.55
CA THR A 21 -1.28 4.89 -0.20
C THR A 21 -1.27 4.61 1.31
N THR A 22 -1.34 5.64 2.15
CA THR A 22 -1.37 5.45 3.61
C THR A 22 -2.67 4.80 4.09
N LEU A 23 -3.82 5.14 3.49
CA LEU A 23 -5.09 4.50 3.81
C LEU A 23 -5.10 3.02 3.42
N LEU A 24 -4.60 2.68 2.23
CA LEU A 24 -4.48 1.29 1.78
C LEU A 24 -3.52 0.50 2.67
N MET A 25 -2.41 1.10 3.09
CA MET A 25 -1.47 0.48 4.02
C MET A 25 -2.08 0.25 5.41
N ALA A 26 -2.82 1.23 5.93
CA ALA A 26 -3.53 1.08 7.20
C ALA A 26 -4.59 -0.04 7.12
N ASN A 27 -5.31 -0.13 6.00
CA ASN A 27 -6.27 -1.19 5.76
C ASN A 27 -5.60 -2.57 5.69
N SER A 28 -4.46 -2.66 4.99
CA SER A 28 -3.64 -3.87 4.92
C SER A 28 -3.20 -4.35 6.31
N LEU A 29 -2.63 -3.45 7.12
CA LEU A 29 -2.23 -3.76 8.50
C LEU A 29 -3.40 -4.19 9.38
N LEU A 30 -4.57 -3.58 9.19
CA LEU A 30 -5.79 -3.95 9.91
C LEU A 30 -6.28 -5.36 9.53
N THR A 31 -6.29 -5.69 8.24
CA THR A 31 -6.63 -7.05 7.76
C THR A 31 -5.66 -8.08 8.33
N LEU A 32 -4.35 -7.78 8.30
CA LEU A 32 -3.31 -8.68 8.81
C LEU A 32 -3.43 -8.88 10.33
N TYR A 33 -3.77 -7.81 11.06
CA TYR A 33 -4.09 -7.88 12.49
C TYR A 33 -5.29 -8.79 12.76
N PHE A 34 -6.39 -8.63 12.01
CA PHE A 34 -7.56 -9.50 12.16
C PHE A 34 -7.28 -10.94 11.77
N TYR A 35 -6.41 -11.18 10.79
CA TYR A 35 -5.98 -12.53 10.45
C TYR A 35 -5.21 -13.18 11.61
N LEU A 36 -4.22 -12.49 12.17
CA LEU A 36 -3.42 -13.00 13.29
C LEU A 36 -4.25 -13.22 14.55
N MET A 37 -5.06 -12.24 14.93
CA MET A 37 -5.91 -12.32 16.12
C MET A 37 -7.06 -13.32 15.93
N GLY A 38 -7.67 -13.34 14.74
CA GLY A 38 -8.72 -14.30 14.40
C GLY A 38 -8.21 -15.74 14.43
N ASN A 39 -6.99 -15.97 13.93
CA ASN A 39 -6.34 -17.30 14.02
C ASN A 39 -6.09 -17.70 15.49
N ALA A 40 -5.63 -16.77 16.33
CA ALA A 40 -5.44 -17.01 17.76
C ALA A 40 -6.75 -17.27 18.51
N GLN A 41 -7.87 -16.70 18.06
CA GLN A 41 -9.21 -16.88 18.63
C GLN A 41 -9.98 -18.08 18.06
N GLY A 42 -9.40 -18.80 17.09
CA GLY A 42 -10.05 -19.95 16.46
C GLY A 42 -11.18 -19.59 15.50
N PHE A 43 -11.03 -18.49 14.74
CA PHE A 43 -11.96 -18.16 13.65
C PHE A 43 -12.03 -19.29 12.62
N THR A 44 -13.16 -19.41 11.93
CA THR A 44 -13.35 -20.42 10.90
C THR A 44 -12.39 -20.21 9.74
N ASP A 45 -11.87 -21.30 9.17
CA ASP A 45 -10.92 -21.28 8.04
C ASP A 45 -11.41 -20.43 6.87
N THR A 46 -12.72 -20.43 6.62
CA THR A 46 -13.36 -19.60 5.58
C THR A 46 -13.14 -18.10 5.77
N THR A 47 -13.18 -17.61 7.01
CA THR A 47 -12.96 -16.20 7.33
C THR A 47 -11.49 -15.84 7.20
N LEU A 48 -10.58 -16.73 7.62
CA LEU A 48 -9.15 -16.55 7.49
C LEU A 48 -8.71 -16.54 6.01
N ILE A 49 -9.25 -17.46 5.20
CA ILE A 49 -9.01 -17.50 3.75
C ILE A 49 -9.58 -16.25 3.06
N PHE A 50 -10.75 -15.77 3.49
CA PHE A 50 -11.31 -14.51 2.97
C PHE A 50 -10.38 -13.32 3.25
N LEU A 51 -9.85 -13.20 4.47
CA LEU A 51 -8.91 -12.13 4.85
C LEU A 51 -7.62 -12.20 4.02
N VAL A 52 -7.07 -13.40 3.81
CA VAL A 52 -5.88 -13.61 2.95
C VAL A 52 -6.18 -13.22 1.51
N ASN A 53 -7.31 -13.64 0.94
CA ASN A 53 -7.70 -13.29 -0.42
C ASN A 53 -7.91 -11.77 -0.58
N PHE A 54 -8.53 -11.12 0.40
CA PHE A 54 -8.71 -9.67 0.39
C PHE A 54 -7.36 -8.93 0.44
N GLU A 55 -6.44 -9.43 1.26
CA GLU A 55 -5.10 -8.88 1.40
C GLU A 55 -4.26 -9.04 0.12
N PHE A 56 -4.47 -10.13 -0.62
CA PHE A 56 -3.84 -10.39 -1.92
C PHE A 56 -4.16 -9.31 -2.96
N TRP A 57 -5.32 -8.63 -2.87
CA TRP A 57 -5.66 -7.49 -3.72
C TRP A 57 -5.16 -6.16 -3.16
N THR A 58 -5.21 -6.01 -1.84
CA THR A 58 -4.90 -4.74 -1.15
C THR A 58 -3.41 -4.40 -1.20
N LEU A 59 -2.52 -5.39 -1.04
CA LEU A 59 -1.08 -5.17 -1.04
C LEU A 59 -0.51 -4.73 -2.41
N PRO A 60 -0.87 -5.35 -3.55
CA PRO A 60 -0.44 -4.86 -4.87
C PRO A 60 -0.95 -3.44 -5.16
N LEU A 61 -2.20 -3.14 -4.79
CA LEU A 61 -2.78 -1.80 -4.97
C LEU A 61 -2.03 -0.74 -4.14
N THR A 62 -1.63 -1.08 -2.92
CA THR A 62 -0.81 -0.21 -2.07
C THR A 62 0.57 0.04 -2.69
N ALA A 63 1.23 -1.01 -3.19
CA ALA A 63 2.53 -0.89 -3.85
C ALA A 63 2.46 -0.01 -5.12
N ILE A 64 1.47 -0.26 -5.99
CA ILE A 64 1.24 0.52 -7.20
C ILE A 64 0.95 2.00 -6.83
N SER A 65 0.06 2.24 -5.85
CA SER A 65 -0.27 3.58 -5.39
C SER A 65 0.97 4.33 -4.86
N GLY A 66 1.82 3.65 -4.08
CA GLY A 66 3.04 4.23 -3.53
C GLY A 66 4.08 4.59 -4.59
N LEU A 67 4.22 3.76 -5.63
CA LEU A 67 5.06 4.05 -6.79
C LEU A 67 4.54 5.27 -7.57
N PHE A 68 3.24 5.34 -7.83
CA PHE A 68 2.63 6.51 -8.49
C PHE A 68 2.78 7.78 -7.64
N ALA A 69 2.63 7.69 -6.31
CA ALA A 69 2.86 8.80 -5.40
C ALA A 69 4.32 9.28 -5.46
N ALA A 70 5.29 8.36 -5.39
CA ALA A 70 6.72 8.69 -5.49
C ALA A 70 7.05 9.38 -6.84
N MET A 71 6.54 8.85 -7.96
CA MET A 71 6.69 9.48 -9.27
C MET A 71 6.04 10.87 -9.33
N ALA A 72 4.86 11.05 -8.74
CA ALA A 72 4.18 12.34 -8.68
C ALA A 72 4.95 13.36 -7.84
N TYR A 73 5.54 12.95 -6.71
CA TYR A 73 6.41 13.80 -5.90
C TYR A 73 7.73 14.14 -6.60
N LEU A 74 8.33 13.20 -7.34
CA LEU A 74 9.51 13.44 -8.19
C LEU A 74 9.22 14.48 -9.29
N ALA A 75 8.06 14.38 -9.94
CA ALA A 75 7.62 15.35 -10.95
C ALA A 75 7.32 16.76 -10.36
N ALA A 76 7.15 16.86 -9.04
CA ALA A 76 6.84 18.09 -8.30
C ALA A 76 8.06 18.71 -7.57
N ILE A 77 9.28 18.25 -7.85
CA ILE A 77 10.53 18.70 -7.20
C ILE A 77 10.87 20.21 -7.28
N PRO A 78 10.44 21.05 -8.24
CA PRO A 78 10.98 22.41 -8.33
C PRO A 78 10.52 23.40 -7.23
N LEU A 79 9.89 22.98 -6.12
CA LEU A 79 9.30 23.91 -5.14
C LEU A 79 9.69 23.81 -3.65
N SER A 80 10.37 22.78 -3.15
CA SER A 80 10.88 22.75 -1.75
C SER A 80 11.64 21.45 -1.49
N SER A 81 12.95 21.53 -1.27
CA SER A 81 13.83 20.36 -1.34
C SER A 81 13.88 19.48 -0.10
N LYS A 82 13.43 19.90 1.09
CA LYS A 82 13.54 19.05 2.30
C LYS A 82 12.27 18.24 2.60
N LEU A 83 11.10 18.85 2.46
CA LEU A 83 9.82 18.19 2.77
C LEU A 83 9.42 17.13 1.72
N HIS A 84 9.79 17.34 0.44
CA HIS A 84 9.41 16.39 -0.61
C HIS A 84 10.26 15.11 -0.58
N PHE A 85 11.52 15.18 -0.14
CA PHE A 85 12.37 13.99 -0.02
C PHE A 85 11.85 13.02 1.06
N ALA A 86 11.39 13.54 2.20
CA ALA A 86 10.77 12.70 3.23
C ALA A 86 9.50 12.01 2.71
N SER A 87 8.67 12.73 1.95
CA SER A 87 7.46 12.14 1.34
C SER A 87 7.78 11.11 0.25
N ILE A 88 8.83 11.32 -0.55
CA ILE A 88 9.28 10.35 -1.56
C ILE A 88 9.82 9.09 -0.89
N ALA A 89 10.70 9.26 0.11
CA ALA A 89 11.27 8.16 0.88
C ALA A 89 10.17 7.38 1.61
N GLY A 90 9.19 8.09 2.20
CA GLY A 90 8.02 7.49 2.83
C GLY A 90 7.22 6.65 1.85
N SER A 91 6.81 7.20 0.70
CA SER A 91 6.03 6.46 -0.30
C SER A 91 6.77 5.24 -0.87
N LEU A 92 8.08 5.37 -1.11
CA LEU A 92 8.92 4.25 -1.55
C LEU A 92 9.05 3.18 -0.48
N PHE A 93 9.21 3.57 0.79
CA PHE A 93 9.25 2.64 1.91
C PHE A 93 7.92 1.89 2.04
N THR A 94 6.79 2.59 1.97
CA THR A 94 5.46 1.96 2.01
C THR A 94 5.27 0.98 0.85
N ALA A 95 5.71 1.34 -0.35
CA ALA A 95 5.63 0.46 -1.52
C ALA A 95 6.51 -0.79 -1.35
N ALA A 96 7.75 -0.62 -0.88
CA ALA A 96 8.68 -1.72 -0.64
C ALA A 96 8.17 -2.65 0.47
N LEU A 97 7.67 -2.09 1.57
CA LEU A 97 7.09 -2.85 2.67
C LEU A 97 5.85 -3.63 2.22
N SER A 98 4.97 -2.99 1.44
CA SER A 98 3.79 -3.64 0.86
C SER A 98 4.16 -4.81 -0.06
N LEU A 99 5.22 -4.65 -0.85
CA LEU A 99 5.70 -5.71 -1.74
C LEU A 99 6.34 -6.87 -0.95
N ALA A 100 7.07 -6.56 0.13
CA ALA A 100 7.61 -7.57 1.05
C ALA A 100 6.49 -8.35 1.76
N LEU A 101 5.46 -7.66 2.25
CA LEU A 101 4.27 -8.30 2.82
C LEU A 101 3.55 -9.18 1.80
N PHE A 102 3.44 -8.71 0.55
CA PHE A 102 2.83 -9.49 -0.53
C PHE A 102 3.59 -10.78 -0.80
N LEU A 103 4.93 -10.72 -0.86
CA LEU A 103 5.76 -11.92 -1.02
C LEU A 103 5.61 -12.88 0.15
N GLY A 104 5.54 -12.36 1.38
CA GLY A 104 5.27 -13.18 2.57
C GLY A 104 3.91 -13.87 2.51
N LEU A 105 2.87 -13.15 2.07
CA LEU A 105 1.52 -13.69 1.92
C LEU A 105 1.44 -14.72 0.79
N ALA A 106 2.13 -14.48 -0.33
CA ALA A 106 2.21 -15.41 -1.46
C ALA A 106 2.96 -16.70 -1.09
N LEU A 107 4.03 -16.60 -0.28
CA LEU A 107 4.70 -17.77 0.28
C LEU A 107 3.77 -18.55 1.21
N LEU A 108 3.07 -17.87 2.13
CA LEU A 108 2.11 -18.49 3.02
C LEU A 108 1.03 -19.26 2.23
N GLN A 109 0.49 -18.63 1.19
CA GLN A 109 -0.53 -19.24 0.32
C GLN A 109 0.03 -20.43 -0.47
N ALA A 110 1.28 -20.35 -0.95
CA ALA A 110 1.95 -21.48 -1.61
C ALA A 110 2.10 -22.68 -0.67
N PHE A 111 2.43 -22.46 0.60
CA PHE A 111 2.47 -23.53 1.60
C PHE A 111 1.07 -24.08 1.89
N MET A 112 0.06 -23.23 2.06
CA MET A 112 -1.31 -23.68 2.32
C MET A 112 -1.90 -24.53 1.19
N ASN A 113 -1.68 -24.13 -0.07
CA ASN A 113 -2.14 -24.90 -1.24
C ASN A 113 -1.42 -26.24 -1.38
N GLY A 114 -0.17 -26.35 -0.89
CA GLY A 114 0.59 -27.60 -0.91
C GLY A 114 0.06 -28.68 0.06
N TYR A 115 -0.70 -28.32 1.08
CA TYR A 115 -1.32 -29.27 2.02
C TYR A 115 -2.67 -29.82 1.53
N THR A 116 -3.26 -29.20 0.51
CA THR A 116 -4.55 -29.61 -0.09
C THR A 116 -4.40 -30.47 -1.35
N GLY A 117 -3.17 -30.83 -1.73
CA GLY A 117 -2.83 -31.68 -2.87
C GLY A 117 -2.65 -33.15 -2.51
#